data_AF-A0A537IGG9-F1
#
_entry.id   AF-A0A537IGG9-F1
#
_cell.length_a   1.000
_cell.length_b   1.000
_cell.length_c   1.000
_cell.angle_alpha   90.00
_cell.angle_beta   90.00
_cell.angle_gamma   90.00
#
_symmetry.space_group_name_H-M   'P 1'
#
loop_
_entity.id
_entity.type
_entity.pdbx_description
1 polymer ?
#
loop_
_entity_poly.entity_id
_entity_poly.type
_entity_poly.pdbx_seq_one_letter_code
_entity_poly.pdbx_strand_id
1 'polypeptide(L)'
;MDLIHEPTGAPNDPDDWFDIRATGMRSLGILPVSSHPDQILEWAVATWGLRSAPNFMVTDIIVNVDGGAPDYLVEVADLGLFTTGTIDGRMASAVFSLNPRPGAVSGLLEFLVPNTLHASWQSIPILLSDLNFLARVNNQPKIGLANEPFTYFVVTTDLETGSFDVSGLGSFNAKKASLDAFPNIIGSLAAGASVSITAIGGGTGGLLLVYRNNVGGPGQSEVVTVHT
;
A
#
# COMPACT_ATOMS: atom_id res chain seq x y z
N MET A 1 3.14 23.11 -13.71
CA MET A 1 1.68 22.93 -13.56
C MET A 1 1.51 22.38 -12.17
N ASP A 2 0.61 22.90 -11.34
CA ASP A 2 0.45 22.40 -9.97
C ASP A 2 -0.30 21.06 -10.04
N LEU A 3 0.37 19.98 -9.65
CA LEU A 3 -0.15 18.61 -9.73
C LEU A 3 -0.96 18.22 -8.47
N ILE A 4 -1.01 19.11 -7.46
CA ILE A 4 -1.64 18.88 -6.16
C ILE A 4 -2.62 20.02 -5.89
N HIS A 5 -3.81 19.71 -5.36
CA HIS A 5 -4.81 20.73 -4.99
C HIS A 5 -4.95 20.83 -3.48
N GLU A 6 -4.76 22.03 -2.93
CA GLU A 6 -4.80 22.30 -1.49
C GLU A 6 -6.21 22.73 -1.00
N PRO A 7 -6.71 22.18 0.11
CA PRO A 7 -7.83 22.76 0.84
C PRO A 7 -7.45 24.11 1.44
N THR A 8 -8.39 25.06 1.45
CA THR A 8 -8.18 26.37 2.06
C THR A 8 -7.93 26.27 3.56
N GLY A 9 -6.78 26.79 4.03
CA GLY A 9 -6.42 26.82 5.45
C GLY A 9 -5.63 25.60 5.95
N ALA A 10 -5.18 24.72 5.06
CA ALA A 10 -4.11 23.78 5.39
C ALA A 10 -2.82 24.59 5.69
N PRO A 11 -2.03 24.23 6.71
CA PRO A 11 -0.72 24.83 6.91
C PRO A 11 0.05 24.74 5.60
N ASN A 12 0.63 25.85 5.14
CA ASN A 12 1.54 25.88 3.99
C ASN A 12 2.87 25.21 4.38
N ASP A 13 2.82 23.97 4.84
CA ASP A 13 3.98 23.16 5.14
C ASP A 13 4.12 22.13 4.00
N PRO A 14 5.20 22.19 3.20
CA PRO A 14 5.56 21.14 2.25
C PRO A 14 5.55 19.73 2.86
N ASP A 15 5.73 19.64 4.18
CA ASP A 15 5.75 18.39 4.94
C ASP A 15 4.33 17.79 5.17
N ASP A 16 3.25 18.58 5.06
CA ASP A 16 1.86 18.10 5.22
C ASP A 16 1.22 17.59 3.91
N TRP A 17 1.83 17.87 2.74
CA TRP A 17 1.33 17.46 1.42
C TRP A 17 1.42 15.95 1.17
N PHE A 18 2.35 15.31 1.88
CA PHE A 18 2.67 13.90 1.74
C PHE A 18 2.34 13.08 2.97
N ASP A 19 1.63 13.64 3.95
CA ASP A 19 1.31 12.91 5.17
C ASP A 19 0.68 11.56 4.86
N ILE A 20 1.49 10.52 5.05
CA ILE A 20 1.14 9.12 4.86
C ILE A 20 1.10 8.40 6.19
N ARG A 21 0.93 9.10 7.33
CA ARG A 21 0.93 8.46 8.66
C ARG A 21 -0.14 7.35 8.78
N ALA A 22 -1.21 7.45 8.00
CA ALA A 22 -2.27 6.47 7.92
C ALA A 22 -2.03 5.48 6.77
N THR A 23 -1.23 4.45 7.04
CA THR A 23 -1.07 3.30 6.15
C THR A 23 -1.54 2.01 6.82
N GLY A 24 -2.02 1.09 5.99
CA GLY A 24 -2.52 -0.19 6.44
C GLY A 24 -2.41 -1.22 5.33
N MET A 25 -2.68 -2.46 5.69
CA MET A 25 -2.54 -3.58 4.78
C MET A 25 -3.68 -4.57 4.97
N ARG A 26 -4.12 -5.18 3.87
CA ARG A 26 -5.03 -6.31 3.88
C ARG A 26 -4.52 -7.43 2.99
N SER A 27 -5.06 -8.63 3.23
CA SER A 27 -4.87 -9.76 2.34
C SER A 27 -6.22 -10.19 1.76
N LEU A 28 -6.22 -10.48 0.47
CA LEU A 28 -7.38 -10.95 -0.29
C LEU A 28 -7.02 -12.28 -0.92
N GLY A 29 -7.86 -13.31 -0.73
CA GLY A 29 -7.66 -14.64 -1.30
C GLY A 29 -8.75 -15.59 -0.85
N ILE A 30 -9.01 -16.64 -1.62
CA ILE A 30 -10.07 -17.63 -1.32
C ILE A 30 -9.72 -18.41 -0.04
N LEU A 31 -8.43 -18.57 0.24
CA LEU A 31 -7.92 -19.28 1.42
C LEU A 31 -6.84 -18.43 2.11
N PRO A 32 -7.03 -18.02 3.37
CA PRO A 32 -6.04 -17.24 4.13
C PRO A 32 -4.88 -18.12 4.64
N VAL A 33 -4.37 -19.04 3.83
CA VAL A 33 -3.35 -20.01 4.24
C VAL A 33 -2.23 -20.09 3.22
N SER A 34 -1.02 -19.63 3.57
CA SER A 34 0.20 -19.79 2.73
C SER A 34 0.13 -19.13 1.34
N SER A 35 1.22 -19.18 0.57
CA SER A 35 1.40 -18.54 -0.74
C SER A 35 0.50 -19.11 -1.85
N HIS A 36 -0.82 -19.06 -1.66
CA HIS A 36 -1.75 -19.41 -2.72
C HIS A 36 -1.60 -18.43 -3.89
N PRO A 37 -1.72 -18.91 -5.13
CA PRO A 37 -1.51 -18.09 -6.32
C PRO A 37 -2.55 -16.96 -6.48
N ASP A 38 -3.71 -17.06 -5.81
CA ASP A 38 -4.75 -16.02 -5.81
C ASP A 38 -4.60 -15.03 -4.65
N GLN A 39 -3.63 -15.21 -3.75
CA GLN A 39 -3.49 -14.33 -2.60
C GLN A 39 -2.83 -13.01 -2.98
N ILE A 40 -3.61 -11.93 -2.91
CA ILE A 40 -3.17 -10.56 -3.09
C ILE A 40 -2.88 -9.95 -1.73
N LEU A 41 -1.75 -9.28 -1.65
CA LEU A 41 -1.40 -8.37 -0.56
C LEU A 41 -1.63 -6.95 -1.06
N GLU A 42 -2.44 -6.17 -0.36
CA GLU A 42 -2.76 -4.80 -0.76
C GLU A 42 -2.53 -3.85 0.40
N TRP A 43 -1.64 -2.88 0.18
CA TRP A 43 -1.50 -1.73 1.06
C TRP A 43 -2.49 -0.64 0.67
N ALA A 44 -3.03 0.02 1.68
CA ALA A 44 -3.76 1.26 1.55
C ALA A 44 -2.94 2.37 2.20
N VAL A 45 -2.64 3.41 1.44
CA VAL A 45 -1.92 4.60 1.89
C VAL A 45 -2.88 5.77 1.76
N ALA A 46 -3.33 6.34 2.88
CA ALA A 46 -4.07 7.60 2.86
C ALA A 46 -3.08 8.77 2.77
N THR A 47 -3.45 9.79 2.01
CA THR A 47 -2.64 10.97 1.76
C THR A 47 -3.46 12.20 2.13
N TRP A 48 -2.97 13.05 3.05
CA TRP A 48 -3.75 14.23 3.45
C TRP A 48 -3.97 15.21 2.29
N GLY A 49 -3.04 15.28 1.34
CA GLY A 49 -3.17 16.00 0.07
C GLY A 49 -3.95 15.22 -1.01
N LEU A 50 -4.64 15.94 -1.90
CA LEU A 50 -5.32 15.36 -3.06
C LEU A 50 -4.37 15.24 -4.24
N ARG A 51 -4.25 14.04 -4.80
CA ARG A 51 -3.35 13.70 -5.90
C ARG A 51 -4.16 13.28 -7.13
N SER A 52 -3.68 13.63 -8.30
CA SER A 52 -4.14 13.06 -9.57
C SER A 52 -2.91 12.55 -10.32
N ALA A 53 -3.02 11.45 -11.06
CA ALA A 53 -1.99 11.12 -12.05
C ALA A 53 -2.39 11.62 -13.46
N PRO A 54 -1.43 11.87 -14.35
CA PRO A 54 0.01 11.66 -14.17
C PRO A 54 0.64 12.57 -13.11
N ASN A 55 1.50 12.01 -12.25
CA ASN A 55 2.33 12.76 -11.32
C ASN A 55 3.71 12.10 -11.18
N PHE A 56 4.67 12.86 -10.66
CA PHE A 56 6.04 12.40 -10.40
C PHE A 56 6.21 11.80 -9.00
N MET A 57 5.13 11.39 -8.35
CA MET A 57 5.22 10.75 -7.05
C MET A 57 5.41 9.25 -7.20
N VAL A 58 6.32 8.72 -6.41
CA VAL A 58 6.56 7.29 -6.24
C VAL A 58 6.27 6.93 -4.80
N THR A 59 5.58 5.81 -4.59
CA THR A 59 5.31 5.30 -3.25
C THR A 59 5.92 3.92 -3.09
N ASP A 60 6.88 3.85 -2.20
CA ASP A 60 7.70 2.69 -1.88
C ASP A 60 7.22 2.06 -0.58
N ILE A 61 7.13 0.75 -0.55
CA ILE A 61 6.88 -0.03 0.64
C ILE A 61 8.09 -0.93 0.84
N ILE A 62 8.83 -0.62 1.90
CA ILE A 62 10.03 -1.35 2.26
C ILE A 62 9.63 -2.49 3.19
N VAL A 63 9.79 -3.72 2.71
CA VAL A 63 9.34 -4.93 3.41
C VAL A 63 10.54 -5.68 3.96
N ASN A 64 10.46 -6.04 5.24
CA ASN A 64 11.42 -6.88 5.94
C ASN A 64 10.68 -8.11 6.47
N VAL A 65 11.04 -9.27 5.94
CA VAL A 65 10.35 -10.54 6.16
C VAL A 65 10.95 -11.31 7.34
N ASP A 66 12.25 -11.24 7.56
CA ASP A 66 12.96 -12.05 8.57
C ASP A 66 13.47 -11.27 9.80
N GLY A 67 13.23 -9.96 9.85
CA GLY A 67 13.70 -9.08 10.92
C GLY A 67 15.15 -8.61 10.74
N GLY A 68 15.78 -8.93 9.61
CA GLY A 68 17.11 -8.48 9.21
C GLY A 68 17.08 -7.16 8.44
N ALA A 69 17.83 -7.10 7.34
CA ALA A 69 17.76 -5.97 6.41
C ALA A 69 16.51 -6.08 5.53
N PRO A 70 16.00 -4.98 4.96
CA PRO A 70 14.89 -5.04 4.02
C PRO A 70 15.13 -6.02 2.86
N ASP A 71 14.11 -6.81 2.55
CA ASP A 71 14.16 -7.87 1.55
C ASP A 71 13.57 -7.42 0.22
N TYR A 72 12.48 -6.64 0.28
CA TYR A 72 11.71 -6.24 -0.89
C TYR A 72 11.36 -4.76 -0.85
N LEU A 73 11.27 -4.20 -2.06
CA LEU A 73 10.63 -2.92 -2.34
C LEU A 73 9.37 -3.23 -3.14
N VAL A 74 8.21 -2.83 -2.64
CA VAL A 74 6.99 -2.76 -3.45
C VAL A 74 6.79 -1.31 -3.83
N GLU A 75 6.70 -1.01 -5.10
CA GLU A 75 6.63 0.36 -5.61
C GLU A 75 5.32 0.56 -6.38
N VAL A 76 4.68 1.71 -6.16
CA VAL A 76 3.66 2.23 -7.07
C VAL A 76 4.13 3.54 -7.67
N ALA A 77 4.20 3.54 -8.99
CA ALA A 77 4.62 4.67 -9.81
C ALA A 77 3.86 4.66 -11.14
N ASP A 78 4.09 5.68 -11.96
CA ASP A 78 3.62 5.69 -13.34
C ASP A 78 4.27 4.53 -14.14
N LEU A 79 3.47 3.81 -14.92
CA LEU A 79 3.88 2.67 -15.73
C LEU A 79 4.93 3.07 -16.75
N GLY A 80 4.82 4.26 -17.30
CA GLY A 80 5.81 4.80 -18.22
C GLY A 80 7.14 5.05 -17.53
N LEU A 81 7.18 5.39 -16.23
CA LEU A 81 8.43 5.42 -15.46
C LEU A 81 9.06 4.03 -15.35
N PHE A 82 8.27 2.99 -15.05
CA PHE A 82 8.76 1.61 -14.97
C PHE A 82 9.30 1.07 -16.30
N THR A 83 8.69 1.46 -17.42
CA THR A 83 8.91 0.77 -18.71
C THR A 83 9.74 1.57 -19.71
N THR A 84 9.63 2.90 -19.72
CA THR A 84 10.27 3.77 -20.71
C THR A 84 11.00 4.96 -20.11
N GLY A 85 10.89 5.18 -18.80
CA GLY A 85 11.43 6.35 -18.10
C GLY A 85 10.67 7.66 -18.37
N THR A 86 9.45 7.59 -18.92
CA THR A 86 8.63 8.76 -19.25
C THR A 86 7.21 8.56 -18.78
N ILE A 87 6.57 9.57 -18.19
CA ILE A 87 5.20 9.45 -17.67
C ILE A 87 4.16 9.22 -18.78
N ASP A 88 3.23 8.29 -18.56
CA ASP A 88 2.12 7.97 -19.47
C ASP A 88 0.71 8.07 -18.85
N GLY A 89 0.62 8.37 -17.56
CA GLY A 89 -0.62 8.60 -16.80
C GLY A 89 -1.26 7.36 -16.20
N ARG A 90 -0.72 6.17 -16.46
CA ARG A 90 -1.22 4.91 -15.90
C ARG A 90 -0.38 4.55 -14.69
N MET A 91 -0.97 4.44 -13.52
CA MET A 91 -0.24 3.96 -12.35
C MET A 91 -0.16 2.43 -12.38
N ALA A 92 0.98 1.88 -11.96
CA ALA A 92 1.18 0.45 -11.81
C ALA A 92 1.85 0.13 -10.48
N SER A 93 1.71 -1.11 -10.02
CA SER A 93 2.49 -1.67 -8.91
C SER A 93 3.54 -2.63 -9.43
N ALA A 94 4.69 -2.64 -8.77
CA ALA A 94 5.79 -3.56 -9.02
C ALA A 94 6.38 -4.02 -7.69
N VAL A 95 7.06 -5.17 -7.72
CA VAL A 95 7.83 -5.68 -6.58
C VAL A 95 9.25 -5.96 -7.03
N PHE A 96 10.22 -5.55 -6.22
CA PHE A 96 11.65 -5.70 -6.46
C PHE A 96 12.32 -6.39 -5.28
N SER A 97 13.29 -7.23 -5.59
CA SER A 97 14.27 -7.74 -4.62
C SER A 97 15.27 -6.64 -4.31
N LEU A 98 15.46 -6.33 -3.02
CA LEU A 98 16.49 -5.39 -2.57
C LEU A 98 17.89 -6.02 -2.45
N ASN A 99 17.98 -7.35 -2.48
CA ASN A 99 19.24 -8.09 -2.51
C ASN A 99 19.22 -9.11 -3.66
N PRO A 100 19.16 -8.65 -4.93
CA PRO A 100 19.03 -9.54 -6.06
C PRO A 100 20.31 -10.34 -6.25
N ARG A 101 20.16 -11.64 -6.52
CA ARG A 101 21.29 -12.48 -6.88
C ARG A 101 21.76 -12.09 -8.29
N PRO A 102 23.08 -12.00 -8.54
CA PRO A 102 23.59 -11.72 -9.88
C PRO A 102 23.01 -12.68 -10.93
N GLY A 103 22.41 -12.11 -11.98
CA GLY A 103 21.79 -12.86 -13.08
C GLY A 103 20.40 -13.45 -12.79
N ALA A 104 19.83 -13.21 -11.60
CA ALA A 104 18.44 -13.56 -11.29
C ALA A 104 17.48 -12.40 -11.63
N VAL A 105 16.20 -12.72 -11.75
CA VAL A 105 15.13 -11.72 -11.90
C VAL A 105 15.08 -10.88 -10.62
N SER A 106 15.21 -9.56 -10.78
CA SER A 106 15.26 -8.60 -9.66
C SER A 106 13.92 -7.92 -9.37
N GLY A 107 12.93 -8.04 -10.26
CA GLY A 107 11.60 -7.48 -10.03
C GLY A 107 10.55 -7.93 -11.03
N LEU A 108 9.29 -7.66 -10.69
CA LEU A 108 8.10 -8.02 -11.44
C LEU A 108 7.14 -6.82 -11.45
N LEU A 109 6.58 -6.53 -12.63
CA LEU A 109 5.47 -5.60 -12.80
C LEU A 109 4.16 -6.38 -12.62
N GLU A 110 3.28 -5.89 -11.75
CA GLU A 110 2.15 -6.67 -11.23
C GLU A 110 0.82 -6.17 -11.82
N PHE A 111 0.29 -5.07 -11.28
CA PHE A 111 -1.05 -4.58 -11.59
C PHE A 111 -1.00 -3.16 -12.14
N LEU A 112 -1.96 -2.83 -13.02
CA LEU A 112 -2.40 -1.44 -13.15
C LEU A 112 -3.23 -1.10 -11.91
N VAL A 113 -2.91 0.02 -11.27
CA VAL A 113 -3.61 0.44 -10.04
C VAL A 113 -4.58 1.59 -10.35
N PRO A 114 -5.71 1.69 -9.61
CA PRO A 114 -6.65 2.78 -9.80
C PRO A 114 -5.98 4.15 -9.63
N ASN A 115 -6.11 4.99 -10.67
CA ASN A 115 -5.70 6.39 -10.66
C ASN A 115 -6.97 7.26 -10.64
N THR A 116 -7.55 7.43 -9.45
CA THR A 116 -8.76 8.25 -9.29
C THR A 116 -8.36 9.74 -9.27
N LEU A 117 -9.08 10.58 -10.01
CA LEU A 117 -8.86 12.03 -10.00
C LEU A 117 -9.13 12.59 -8.59
N HIS A 118 -8.23 13.46 -8.12
CA HIS A 118 -8.29 14.08 -6.80
C HIS A 118 -8.46 13.04 -5.68
N ALA A 119 -7.65 11.98 -5.73
CA ALA A 119 -7.64 10.95 -4.72
C ALA A 119 -6.76 11.34 -3.54
N SER A 120 -7.25 11.02 -2.36
CA SER A 120 -6.57 11.10 -1.07
C SER A 120 -6.07 9.75 -0.56
N TRP A 121 -6.00 8.78 -1.47
CA TRP A 121 -5.64 7.41 -1.13
C TRP A 121 -4.99 6.75 -2.33
N GLN A 122 -4.16 5.75 -2.03
CA GLN A 122 -3.53 4.89 -3.03
C GLN A 122 -3.62 3.43 -2.56
N SER A 123 -4.07 2.56 -3.45
CA SER A 123 -3.96 1.11 -3.28
C SER A 123 -2.72 0.59 -3.97
N ILE A 124 -2.02 -0.31 -3.29
CA ILE A 124 -0.78 -0.91 -3.79
C ILE A 124 -0.92 -2.44 -3.68
N PRO A 125 -1.50 -3.12 -4.68
CA PRO A 125 -1.65 -4.57 -4.69
C PRO A 125 -0.42 -5.28 -5.29
N ILE A 126 -0.08 -6.44 -4.76
CA ILE A 126 0.87 -7.41 -5.36
C ILE A 126 0.34 -8.84 -5.23
N LEU A 127 0.82 -9.74 -6.09
CA LEU A 127 0.64 -11.17 -5.88
C LEU A 127 1.66 -11.69 -4.86
N LEU A 128 1.17 -12.35 -3.81
CA LEU A 128 2.04 -13.01 -2.82
C LEU A 128 2.86 -14.13 -3.46
N SER A 129 2.35 -14.77 -4.51
CA SER A 129 3.10 -15.77 -5.28
C SER A 129 4.34 -15.19 -5.93
N ASP A 130 4.26 -13.96 -6.41
CA ASP A 130 5.28 -13.34 -7.26
C ASP A 130 6.41 -12.78 -6.39
N LEU A 131 6.05 -12.19 -5.24
CA LEU A 131 7.03 -11.92 -4.17
C LEU A 131 7.75 -13.20 -3.73
N ASN A 132 7.03 -14.30 -3.50
CA ASN A 132 7.63 -15.56 -3.08
C ASN A 132 8.42 -16.27 -4.20
N PHE A 133 8.09 -15.98 -5.47
CA PHE A 133 8.91 -16.36 -6.61
C PHE A 133 10.22 -15.59 -6.60
N LEU A 134 10.19 -14.26 -6.44
CA LEU A 134 11.38 -13.42 -6.28
C LEU A 134 12.25 -13.89 -5.12
N ALA A 135 11.63 -14.22 -3.98
CA ALA A 135 12.30 -14.80 -2.83
C ALA A 135 13.09 -16.07 -3.19
N ARG A 136 12.44 -16.99 -3.92
CA ARG A 136 13.05 -18.24 -4.33
C ARG A 136 14.23 -18.02 -5.28
N VAL A 137 14.08 -17.17 -6.30
CA VAL A 137 15.13 -16.99 -7.32
C VAL A 137 16.33 -16.18 -6.78
N ASN A 138 16.10 -15.29 -5.81
CA ASN A 138 17.13 -14.47 -5.17
C ASN A 138 17.68 -15.06 -3.86
N ASN A 139 17.19 -16.22 -3.41
CA ASN A 139 17.56 -16.83 -2.13
C ASN A 139 17.32 -15.90 -0.92
N GLN A 140 16.15 -15.23 -0.93
CA GLN A 140 15.69 -14.33 0.11
C GLN A 140 14.54 -14.96 0.94
N PRO A 141 14.24 -14.42 2.14
CA PRO A 141 13.15 -14.90 2.97
C PRO A 141 11.78 -14.76 2.30
N LYS A 142 10.98 -15.82 2.40
CA LYS A 142 9.60 -15.86 1.89
C LYS A 142 8.61 -15.38 2.93
N ILE A 143 7.59 -14.63 2.52
CA ILE A 143 6.42 -14.39 3.37
C ILE A 143 5.66 -15.73 3.49
N GLY A 144 5.64 -16.29 4.69
CA GLY A 144 5.09 -17.62 4.97
C GLY A 144 5.15 -18.00 6.45
N LEU A 145 4.81 -19.25 6.80
CA LEU A 145 4.68 -19.71 8.20
C LEU A 145 5.91 -19.46 9.07
N ALA A 146 7.10 -19.55 8.48
CA ALA A 146 8.34 -19.40 9.22
C ALA A 146 8.70 -17.94 9.52
N ASN A 147 8.17 -16.98 8.75
CA ASN A 147 8.63 -15.59 8.71
C ASN A 147 7.45 -14.62 8.84
N GLU A 148 6.51 -14.94 9.74
CA GLU A 148 5.37 -14.08 10.05
C GLU A 148 5.29 -13.78 11.54
N PRO A 149 4.86 -12.55 11.93
CA PRO A 149 4.50 -11.45 11.04
C PRO A 149 5.75 -10.80 10.41
N PHE A 150 5.62 -10.29 9.18
CA PHE A 150 6.67 -9.45 8.58
C PHE A 150 6.43 -7.99 8.97
N THR A 151 7.43 -7.15 8.73
CA THR A 151 7.37 -5.70 8.99
C THR A 151 7.48 -4.91 7.70
N TYR A 152 6.92 -3.70 7.70
CA TYR A 152 7.03 -2.80 6.57
C TYR A 152 6.96 -1.34 7.02
N PHE A 153 7.47 -0.42 6.21
CA PHE A 153 7.14 1.00 6.29
C PHE A 153 6.99 1.55 4.87
N VAL A 154 6.32 2.68 4.75
CA VAL A 154 6.01 3.32 3.47
C VAL A 154 6.80 4.61 3.35
N VAL A 155 7.30 4.89 2.16
CA VAL A 155 7.91 6.17 1.79
C VAL A 155 7.20 6.68 0.55
N THR A 156 6.73 7.91 0.56
CA THR A 156 6.34 8.59 -0.68
C THR A 156 7.39 9.63 -0.99
N THR A 157 7.89 9.63 -2.24
CA THR A 157 8.84 10.62 -2.74
C THR A 157 8.25 11.35 -3.93
N ASP A 158 8.37 12.67 -3.96
CA ASP A 158 8.19 13.47 -5.16
C ASP A 158 9.51 13.57 -5.93
N LEU A 159 9.54 13.01 -7.15
CA LEU A 159 10.75 12.99 -7.97
C LEU A 159 11.13 14.35 -8.56
N GLU A 160 10.22 15.33 -8.60
CA GLU A 160 10.54 16.68 -9.09
C GLU A 160 11.33 17.49 -8.07
N THR A 161 10.92 17.43 -6.81
CA THR A 161 11.48 18.24 -5.71
C THR A 161 12.46 17.47 -4.84
N GLY A 162 12.35 16.14 -4.79
CA GLY A 162 13.07 15.27 -3.86
C GLY A 162 12.47 15.24 -2.46
N SER A 163 11.35 15.93 -2.21
CA SER A 163 10.63 15.88 -0.94
C SER A 163 10.05 14.48 -0.70
N PHE A 164 10.01 14.05 0.56
CA PHE A 164 9.49 12.74 0.92
C PHE A 164 8.83 12.75 2.30
N ASP A 165 7.93 11.78 2.53
CA ASP A 165 7.38 11.45 3.84
C ASP A 165 7.49 9.95 4.11
N VAL A 166 7.51 9.56 5.38
CA VAL A 166 7.72 8.19 5.85
C VAL A 166 6.66 7.81 6.88
N SER A 167 5.97 6.70 6.66
CA SER A 167 5.01 6.17 7.62
C SER A 167 5.70 5.59 8.86
N GLY A 168 4.92 5.37 9.92
CA GLY A 168 5.36 4.50 11.01
C GLY A 168 5.63 3.06 10.55
N LEU A 169 6.35 2.30 11.37
CA LEU A 169 6.61 0.88 11.14
C LEU A 169 5.33 0.06 11.37
N GLY A 170 4.87 -0.63 10.35
CA GLY A 170 3.79 -1.59 10.38
C GLY A 170 4.28 -3.03 10.55
N SER A 171 3.40 -3.89 11.04
CA SER A 171 3.61 -5.34 11.07
C SER A 171 2.34 -6.05 10.62
N PHE A 172 2.49 -7.10 9.80
CA PHE A 172 1.35 -7.78 9.20
C PHE A 172 1.52 -9.29 9.17
N ASN A 173 0.42 -10.00 9.41
CA ASN A 173 0.34 -11.44 9.25
C ASN A 173 -0.63 -11.78 8.11
N ALA A 174 -0.07 -12.21 6.97
CA ALA A 174 -0.84 -12.52 5.76
C ALA A 174 -1.83 -13.68 5.93
N LYS A 175 -1.73 -14.49 6.99
CA LYS A 175 -2.67 -15.60 7.25
C LYS A 175 -3.86 -15.23 8.13
N LYS A 176 -3.75 -14.17 8.93
CA LYS A 176 -4.79 -13.84 9.92
C LYS A 176 -5.76 -12.78 9.44
N ALA A 177 -5.36 -11.91 8.51
CA ALA A 177 -6.21 -10.84 8.03
C ALA A 177 -7.12 -11.33 6.90
N SER A 178 -8.25 -11.93 7.27
CA SER A 178 -9.44 -11.94 6.42
C SER A 178 -10.31 -10.77 6.86
N LEU A 179 -10.52 -9.80 5.96
CA LEU A 179 -11.57 -8.79 6.16
C LEU A 179 -12.87 -9.42 5.69
N ASP A 180 -13.58 -10.10 6.58
CA ASP A 180 -14.94 -10.56 6.32
C ASP A 180 -15.89 -9.38 6.53
N ALA A 181 -16.41 -8.85 5.43
CA ALA A 181 -17.44 -7.83 5.44
C ALA A 181 -18.70 -8.46 4.83
N PHE A 182 -19.87 -8.30 5.46
CA PHE A 182 -21.12 -8.65 4.83
C PHE A 182 -21.95 -7.38 4.60
N PRO A 183 -22.19 -6.97 3.34
CA PRO A 183 -21.72 -7.58 2.08
C PRO A 183 -20.20 -7.47 1.87
N ASN A 184 -19.60 -8.45 1.16
CA ASN A 184 -18.15 -8.59 0.85
C ASN A 184 -17.59 -7.52 -0.09
N ILE A 185 -18.33 -6.43 -0.19
CA ILE A 185 -18.02 -5.20 -0.87
C ILE A 185 -18.42 -4.16 0.17
N ILE A 186 -17.47 -3.42 0.75
CA ILE A 186 -17.81 -2.07 1.23
C ILE A 186 -17.99 -1.23 -0.03
N GLY A 187 -19.02 -1.59 -0.81
CA GLY A 187 -19.55 -0.79 -1.88
C GLY A 187 -20.18 0.38 -1.18
N SER A 188 -19.82 1.59 -1.61
CA SER A 188 -20.37 2.88 -1.18
C SER A 188 -21.58 2.74 -0.25
N LEU A 189 -21.37 2.90 1.06
CA LEU A 189 -22.49 2.94 1.98
C LEU A 189 -23.36 4.13 1.57
N ALA A 190 -24.66 3.90 1.36
CA ALA A 190 -25.59 5.00 1.15
C ALA A 190 -25.54 5.94 2.37
N ALA A 191 -25.77 7.23 2.16
CA ALA A 191 -25.79 8.20 3.26
C ALA A 191 -26.79 7.75 4.35
N GLY A 192 -26.30 7.63 5.59
CA GLY A 192 -27.10 7.15 6.73
C GLY A 192 -27.20 5.63 6.89
N ALA A 193 -26.55 4.84 6.04
CA ALA A 193 -26.43 3.40 6.22
C ALA A 193 -25.32 3.05 7.23
N SER A 194 -25.46 1.92 7.91
CA SER A 194 -24.43 1.36 8.79
C SER A 194 -24.23 -0.12 8.46
N VAL A 195 -22.99 -0.57 8.48
CA VAL A 195 -22.60 -1.98 8.31
C VAL A 195 -21.61 -2.32 9.42
N SER A 196 -21.72 -3.54 9.96
CA SER A 196 -20.77 -4.06 10.94
C SER A 196 -19.64 -4.79 10.22
N ILE A 197 -18.40 -4.53 10.66
CA ILE A 197 -17.19 -5.23 10.18
C ILE A 197 -16.68 -6.06 11.34
N THR A 198 -16.42 -7.34 11.11
CA THR A 198 -15.77 -8.21 12.09
C THR A 198 -14.33 -8.43 11.68
N ALA A 199 -13.40 -7.86 12.44
CA ALA A 199 -11.98 -8.13 12.26
C ALA A 199 -11.60 -9.38 13.06
N ILE A 200 -11.25 -10.46 12.38
CA ILE A 200 -10.77 -11.71 13.02
C ILE A 200 -9.25 -11.65 13.11
N GLY A 201 -8.69 -11.84 14.31
CA GLY A 201 -7.24 -11.93 14.52
C GLY A 201 -6.50 -10.60 14.67
N GLY A 202 -7.20 -9.50 14.96
CA GLY A 202 -6.59 -8.21 15.28
C GLY A 202 -5.75 -8.27 16.56
N GLY A 203 -4.46 -7.94 16.47
CA GLY A 203 -3.62 -7.68 17.64
C GLY A 203 -3.74 -6.22 18.10
N THR A 204 -2.82 -5.78 18.98
CA THR A 204 -2.58 -4.36 19.27
C THR A 204 -2.14 -3.64 18.00
N GLY A 205 -3.08 -3.08 17.23
CA GLY A 205 -2.79 -2.42 15.95
C GLY A 205 -3.96 -1.68 15.29
N GLY A 206 -5.20 -1.94 15.72
CA GLY A 206 -6.38 -1.24 15.21
C GLY A 206 -6.77 -1.62 13.76
N LEU A 207 -7.92 -1.14 13.32
CA LEU A 207 -8.41 -1.24 11.95
C LEU A 207 -8.27 0.14 11.30
N LEU A 208 -7.49 0.23 10.22
CA LEU A 208 -7.48 1.43 9.38
C LEU A 208 -8.68 1.42 8.45
N LEU A 209 -9.58 2.38 8.63
CA LEU A 209 -10.63 2.73 7.70
C LEU A 209 -10.11 3.82 6.78
N VAL A 210 -10.20 3.61 5.46
CA VAL A 210 -9.88 4.62 4.45
C VAL A 210 -11.16 4.99 3.72
N TYR A 211 -11.53 6.26 3.80
CA TYR A 211 -12.69 6.81 3.13
C TYR A 211 -12.30 7.25 1.72
N ARG A 212 -12.91 6.62 0.71
CA ARG A 212 -12.78 7.05 -0.69
C ARG A 212 -13.69 8.24 -0.99
N ASN A 213 -13.58 9.28 -0.18
CA ASN A 213 -14.22 10.57 -0.40
C ASN A 213 -13.11 11.51 -0.91
N ASN A 214 -13.36 12.27 -1.98
CA ASN A 214 -12.35 13.20 -2.54
C ASN A 214 -12.14 14.44 -1.63
N VAL A 215 -12.24 14.25 -0.32
CA VAL A 215 -12.06 15.26 0.73
C VAL A 215 -10.62 15.18 1.20
N GLY A 216 -9.96 16.32 1.41
CA GLY A 216 -8.61 16.46 1.99
C GLY A 216 -8.55 16.17 3.51
N GLY A 217 -7.38 15.83 4.04
CA GLY A 217 -7.09 15.90 5.48
C GLY A 217 -7.64 14.79 6.40
N PRO A 218 -7.79 15.04 7.71
CA PRO A 218 -8.01 14.01 8.73
C PRO A 218 -9.36 13.28 8.64
N GLY A 219 -10.31 13.75 7.82
CA GLY A 219 -11.58 13.07 7.57
C GLY A 219 -11.51 11.91 6.56
N GLN A 220 -10.32 11.64 6.01
CA GLN A 220 -10.08 10.62 4.99
C GLN A 220 -9.77 9.24 5.55
N SER A 221 -9.33 9.18 6.81
CA SER A 221 -9.01 7.91 7.45
C SER A 221 -9.32 7.94 8.93
N GLU A 222 -9.53 6.76 9.47
CA GLU A 222 -9.75 6.57 10.91
C GLU A 222 -9.08 5.28 11.33
N VAL A 223 -8.28 5.34 12.40
CA VAL A 223 -7.74 4.13 13.04
C VAL A 223 -8.65 3.77 14.20
N VAL A 224 -9.45 2.73 14.02
CA VAL A 224 -10.38 2.25 15.05
C VAL A 224 -9.67 1.22 15.91
N THR A 225 -9.68 1.42 17.23
CA THR A 225 -9.17 0.39 18.15
C THR A 225 -10.11 -0.81 18.14
N VAL A 226 -9.61 -1.96 17.70
CA VAL A 226 -10.36 -3.22 17.75
C VAL A 226 -10.09 -3.86 19.11
N HIS A 227 -11.11 -3.92 19.96
CA HIS A 227 -11.08 -4.72 21.17
C HIS A 227 -11.35 -6.19 20.79
N THR A 228 -10.51 -7.08 21.31
CA THR A 228 -10.65 -8.54 21.14
C THR A 228 -11.41 -9.16 22.31
#